data_AF-Q5QGN0-F1
#
_entry.id   AF-Q5QGN0-F1
#
_cell.length_a   1.000
_cell.length_b   1.000
_cell.length_c   1.000
_cell.angle_alpha   90.00
_cell.angle_beta   90.00
_cell.angle_gamma   90.00
#
_symmetry.space_group_name_H-M   'P 1'
#
loop_
_entity.id
_entity.type
_entity.pdbx_description
1 polymer ?
#
loop_
_entity_poly.entity_id
_entity_poly.type
_entity_poly.pdbx_seq_one_letter_code
_entity_poly.pdbx_strand_id
1 'polypeptide(L)'
;MNKMAIIELARNFLASKVTALQFSENICVERRKLYDIKEQDQNVLNCGEELFMIAELFEPDPERKSYELDEVGLRKEVKATLEKFHLL
;
A
#
# COMPACT_ATOMS: atom_id res chain seq x y z
N MET A 1 -14.07 13.28 -0.85
CA MET A 1 -12.78 12.54 -0.94
C MET A 1 -13.00 11.13 -0.42
N ASN A 2 -12.50 10.10 -1.09
CA ASN A 2 -12.58 8.73 -0.58
C ASN A 2 -11.51 8.50 0.50
N LYS A 3 -11.91 8.37 1.77
CA LYS A 3 -10.98 8.12 2.89
C LYS A 3 -10.40 6.69 2.88
N MET A 4 -10.96 5.79 2.08
CA MET A 4 -10.55 4.38 1.93
C MET A 4 -9.69 4.12 0.68
N ALA A 5 -9.32 5.17 -0.08
CA ALA A 5 -8.68 5.03 -1.38
C ALA A 5 -7.40 4.17 -1.37
N ILE A 6 -6.55 4.32 -0.34
CA ILE A 6 -5.34 3.48 -0.19
C ILE A 6 -5.68 2.01 0.07
N ILE A 7 -6.72 1.74 0.88
CA ILE A 7 -7.16 0.39 1.20
C ILE A 7 -7.75 -0.28 -0.04
N GLU A 8 -8.57 0.45 -0.80
CA GLU A 8 -9.12 -0.04 -2.08
C GLU A 8 -8.01 -0.32 -3.10
N LEU A 9 -7.00 0.55 -3.19
CA LEU A 9 -5.84 0.34 -4.04
C LEU A 9 -5.07 -0.92 -3.64
N ALA A 10 -4.84 -1.14 -2.34
CA ALA A 10 -4.19 -2.34 -1.82
C ALA A 10 -5.00 -3.62 -2.11
N ARG A 11 -6.32 -3.60 -1.93
CA ARG A 11 -7.20 -4.72 -2.28
C ARG A 11 -7.19 -5.00 -3.79
N ASN A 12 -7.17 -3.95 -4.62
CA ASN A 12 -7.04 -4.09 -6.07
C ASN A 12 -5.69 -4.68 -6.48
N PHE A 13 -4.61 -4.29 -5.79
CA PHE A 13 -3.29 -4.90 -5.98
C PHE A 13 -3.35 -6.38 -5.65
N LEU A 14 -3.84 -6.79 -4.47
CA LEU A 14 -3.99 -8.21 -4.10
C LEU A 14 -4.86 -9.00 -5.08
N ALA A 15 -5.91 -8.39 -5.63
CA ALA A 15 -6.77 -8.99 -6.65
C ALA A 15 -6.15 -8.98 -8.07
N SER A 16 -4.89 -8.58 -8.22
CA SER A 16 -4.16 -8.48 -9.49
C SER A 16 -4.82 -7.56 -10.53
N LYS A 17 -5.58 -6.55 -10.07
CA LYS A 17 -6.19 -5.52 -10.93
C LYS A 17 -5.23 -4.38 -11.24
N VAL A 18 -4.19 -4.21 -10.43
CA VAL A 18 -3.06 -3.30 -10.67
C VAL A 18 -1.76 -4.06 -10.45
N THR A 19 -0.71 -3.66 -11.16
CA THR A 19 0.63 -4.24 -11.00
C THR A 19 1.33 -3.70 -9.74
N ALA A 20 2.43 -4.33 -9.33
CA ALA A 20 3.23 -3.83 -8.19
C ALA A 20 3.75 -2.41 -8.42
N LEU A 21 4.23 -2.10 -9.63
CA LEU A 21 4.68 -0.76 -10.00
C LEU A 21 3.53 0.27 -9.95
N GLN A 22 2.37 -0.08 -10.50
CA GLN A 22 1.20 0.80 -10.42
C GLN A 22 0.74 1.01 -8.97
N PHE A 23 0.82 -0.03 -8.13
CA PHE A 23 0.51 0.08 -6.71
C PHE A 23 1.48 1.03 -6.00
N SER A 24 2.79 0.87 -6.18
CA SER A 24 3.82 1.69 -5.52
C SER A 24 3.81 3.15 -5.97
N GLU A 25 3.46 3.43 -7.22
CA GLU A 25 3.31 4.80 -7.71
C GLU A 25 1.99 5.44 -7.25
N ASN A 26 0.87 4.73 -7.40
CA ASN A 26 -0.45 5.30 -7.12
C ASN A 26 -0.69 5.53 -5.62
N ILE A 27 -0.07 4.74 -4.74
CA ILE A 27 -0.21 4.94 -3.29
C ILE A 27 0.36 6.30 -2.85
N CYS A 28 1.41 6.80 -3.51
CA CYS A 28 1.94 8.15 -3.29
C CYS A 28 0.90 9.23 -3.61
N VAL A 29 0.15 9.04 -4.70
CA VAL A 29 -0.89 9.96 -5.16
C VAL A 29 -2.07 9.96 -4.20
N GLU A 30 -2.57 8.79 -3.81
CA GLU A 30 -3.70 8.68 -2.88
C GLU A 30 -3.33 9.18 -1.49
N ARG A 31 -2.12 8.88 -1.00
CA ARG A 31 -1.61 9.44 0.28
C ARG A 31 -1.57 10.97 0.25
N ARG A 32 -1.07 11.57 -0.83
CA ARG A 32 -1.01 13.04 -0.96
C ARG A 32 -2.39 13.69 -0.93
N LYS A 33 -3.41 13.05 -1.52
CA LYS A 33 -4.80 13.54 -1.46
C LYS A 33 -5.37 13.52 -0.04
N LEU A 34 -4.84 12.68 0.86
CA LEU A 34 -5.37 12.51 2.22
C LEU A 34 -4.66 13.36 3.28
N TYR A 35 -3.53 14.01 2.98
CA TYR A 35 -2.68 14.72 3.95
C TYR A 35 -3.41 15.76 4.83
N ASP A 36 -4.33 16.53 4.25
CA ASP A 36 -5.02 17.63 4.96
C ASP A 36 -6.39 17.23 5.53
N ILE A 37 -6.73 15.94 5.52
CA ILE A 37 -8.01 15.46 6.02
C ILE A 37 -7.94 15.25 7.54
N LYS A 38 -8.58 16.15 8.29
CA LYS A 38 -8.59 16.12 9.76
C LYS A 38 -9.45 15.02 10.39
N GLU A 39 -10.50 14.58 9.70
CA GLU A 39 -11.44 13.57 10.22
C GLU A 39 -11.17 12.20 9.60
N GLN A 40 -9.94 11.69 9.72
CA GLN A 40 -9.62 10.35 9.26
C GLN A 40 -9.72 9.36 10.41
N ASP A 41 -10.31 8.20 10.15
CA ASP A 41 -10.24 7.08 11.09
C ASP A 41 -8.77 6.70 11.30
N GLN A 42 -8.31 6.66 12.55
CA GLN A 42 -6.90 6.45 12.86
C GLN A 42 -6.41 5.06 12.45
N ASN A 43 -7.30 4.05 12.46
CA ASN A 43 -6.97 2.69 12.02
C ASN A 43 -6.73 2.67 10.50
N VAL A 44 -7.57 3.36 9.74
CA VAL A 44 -7.40 3.52 8.28
C VAL A 44 -6.16 4.34 7.93
N LEU A 45 -5.93 5.45 8.64
CA LEU A 45 -4.75 6.30 8.44
C LEU A 45 -3.46 5.51 8.67
N ASN A 46 -3.34 4.85 9.82
CA ASN A 46 -2.14 4.09 10.17
C ASN A 46 -1.92 2.91 9.20
N CYS A 47 -2.99 2.22 8.79
CA CYS A 47 -2.88 1.17 7.77
C CYS A 47 -2.35 1.73 6.44
N GLY A 48 -2.85 2.89 6.01
CA GLY A 48 -2.38 3.57 4.80
C GLY A 48 -0.91 3.97 4.87
N GLU A 49 -0.45 4.49 6.01
CA GLU A 49 0.96 4.85 6.22
C GLU A 49 1.88 3.62 6.22
N GLU A 50 1.47 2.51 6.85
CA GLU A 50 2.25 1.26 6.80
C GLU A 50 2.30 0.69 5.38
N LEU A 51 1.19 0.71 4.64
CA LEU A 51 1.15 0.28 3.24
C LEU A 51 2.06 1.15 2.35
N PHE A 52 2.13 2.46 2.62
CA PHE A 52 3.05 3.37 1.92
C PHE A 52 4.51 3.00 2.18
N MET A 53 4.88 2.74 3.44
CA MET A 53 6.25 2.31 3.77
C MET A 53 6.62 0.95 3.16
N ILE A 54 5.66 0.02 3.09
CA ILE A 54 5.86 -1.28 2.43
C ILE A 54 6.06 -1.12 0.92
N ALA A 55 5.29 -0.22 0.29
CA ALA A 55 5.43 0.07 -1.13
C ALA A 55 6.79 0.71 -1.48
N GLU A 56 7.37 1.52 -0.59
CA GLU A 56 8.70 2.11 -0.74
C GLU A 56 9.82 1.04 -0.81
N LEU A 57 9.57 -0.16 -0.28
CA LEU A 57 10.53 -1.28 -0.35
C LEU A 57 10.49 -2.04 -1.68
N PHE A 58 9.54 -1.74 -2.57
CA PHE A 58 9.42 -2.46 -3.84
C PHE A 58 10.51 -2.04 -4.83
N GLU A 59 11.27 -3.02 -5.32
CA GLU A 59 12.25 -2.84 -6.40
C GLU A 59 12.09 -4.01 -7.39
N PRO A 60 11.64 -3.77 -8.65
CA PRO A 60 11.46 -4.82 -9.63
C PRO A 60 12.77 -5.45 -10.16
N ASP A 61 13.91 -4.77 -10.05
CA ASP A 61 15.20 -5.26 -10.58
C ASP A 61 15.70 -6.53 -9.86
N PRO A 62 16.11 -7.60 -10.57
CA PRO A 62 16.72 -8.79 -9.96
C PRO A 62 17.93 -8.52 -9.04
N GLU A 63 18.66 -7.42 -9.24
CA GLU A 63 19.78 -6.98 -8.39
C GLU A 63 19.34 -6.20 -7.13
N ARG A 64 18.04 -6.16 -6.83
CA ARG A 64 17.48 -5.57 -5.60
C ARG A 64 18.24 -6.02 -4.35
N LYS A 65 18.33 -5.12 -3.38
CA LYS A 65 18.98 -5.38 -2.10
C LYS A 65 18.17 -6.38 -1.29
N SER A 66 18.83 -7.04 -0.33
CA SER A 66 18.22 -8.10 0.48
C SER A 66 17.05 -7.65 1.37
N TYR A 67 16.89 -6.34 1.59
CA TYR A 67 15.76 -5.77 2.33
C TYR A 67 14.61 -5.30 1.45
N GLU A 68 14.81 -5.25 0.13
CA GLU A 68 13.81 -4.83 -0.84
C GLU A 68 12.90 -6.01 -1.22
N LEU A 69 11.71 -5.69 -1.71
CA LEU A 69 10.66 -6.64 -2.03
C LEU A 69 10.50 -6.76 -3.54
N ASP A 70 10.42 -8.00 -4.03
CA ASP A 70 9.81 -8.27 -5.32
C ASP A 70 8.27 -8.20 -5.22
N GLU A 71 7.57 -8.44 -6.34
CA GLU A 71 6.10 -8.41 -6.34
C GLU A 71 5.49 -9.45 -5.39
N VAL A 72 6.09 -10.63 -5.26
CA VAL A 72 5.57 -11.70 -4.39
C VAL A 72 5.70 -11.31 -2.92
N GLY A 73 6.86 -10.78 -2.54
CA GLY A 73 7.11 -10.23 -1.21
C GLY A 73 6.17 -9.06 -0.91
N LEU A 74 6.00 -8.13 -1.85
CA LEU A 74 5.11 -7.00 -1.69
C LEU A 74 3.65 -7.44 -1.48
N ARG A 75 3.14 -8.41 -2.24
CA ARG A 75 1.79 -8.97 -2.06
C ARG A 75 1.60 -9.58 -0.67
N LYS A 76 2.62 -10.29 -0.19
CA LYS A 76 2.59 -10.91 1.14
C LYS A 76 2.49 -9.86 2.25
N GLU A 77 3.35 -8.84 2.21
CA GLU A 77 3.36 -7.77 3.22
C GLU A 77 2.10 -6.91 3.15
N VAL A 78 1.60 -6.56 1.96
CA VAL A 78 0.33 -5.84 1.80
C VAL A 78 -0.83 -6.61 2.42
N LYS A 79 -0.92 -7.93 2.15
CA LYS A 79 -1.96 -8.78 2.73
C LYS A 79 -1.86 -8.82 4.26
N ALA A 80 -0.66 -9.06 4.79
CA ALA A 80 -0.43 -9.12 6.24
C ALA A 80 -0.82 -7.81 6.94
N THR A 81 -0.50 -6.66 6.33
CA THR A 81 -0.88 -5.35 6.85
C THR A 81 -2.40 -5.16 6.83
N LEU A 82 -3.09 -5.49 5.74
CA LEU A 82 -4.55 -5.39 5.72
C LEU A 82 -5.21 -6.30 6.77
N GLU A 83 -4.70 -7.50 6.98
CA GLU A 83 -5.19 -8.43 8.02
C GLU A 83 -4.94 -7.88 9.43
N LYS A 84 -3.73 -7.34 9.71
CA LYS A 84 -3.36 -6.71 11.00
C LYS A 84 -4.33 -5.60 11.41
N PHE A 85 -4.80 -4.81 10.45
CA PHE A 85 -5.72 -3.70 10.70
C PHE A 85 -7.20 -4.09 10.58
N HIS A 86 -7.51 -5.37 10.28
CA HIS A 86 -8.87 -5.85 10.00
C HIS A 86 -9.55 -5.12 8.82
N LEU A 87 -8.76 -4.80 7.79
CA LEU A 87 -9.18 -4.05 6.61
C LEU A 87 -9.01 -4.85 5.29
N LEU A 88 -8.86 -6.18 5.36
CA LEU A 88 -8.89 -7.06 4.19
C LEU A 88 -10.31 -7.33 3.68
#